data_AF-A0A2G4ICH5-F1
#
_entry.id   AF-A0A2G4ICH5-F1
#
_cell.length_a   1.000
_cell.length_b   1.000
_cell.length_c   1.000
_cell.angle_alpha   90.00
_cell.angle_beta   90.00
_cell.angle_gamma   90.00
#
_symmetry.space_group_name_H-M   'P 1'
#
loop_
_entity.id
_entity.type
_entity.pdbx_description
1 polymer ?
#
loop_
_entity_poly.entity_id
_entity_poly.type
_entity_poly.pdbx_seq_one_letter_code
_entity_poly.pdbx_strand_id
1 'polypeptide(L)'
;MKSLAVSMAQSLEAGDLDALGALLAEHWIHQRALHPAITTLRIDRIVSRACDAGAAGWKAMGASGGGCVLVLAGANNVADVRREITPLGELLDFRLDTGGLTEL
;
A
#
# COMPACT_ATOMS: atom_id res chain seq x y z
N MET A 1 10.96 -11.90 3.36
CA MET A 1 9.72 -11.16 3.68
C MET A 1 9.48 -10.99 5.20
N LYS A 2 9.71 -11.99 6.07
CA LYS A 2 9.56 -11.80 7.54
C LYS A 2 10.38 -10.61 8.08
N SER A 3 11.64 -10.48 7.68
CA SER A 3 12.50 -9.35 8.07
C SER A 3 11.91 -8.00 7.66
N LEU A 4 11.41 -7.88 6.44
CA LEU A 4 10.73 -6.67 5.96
C LEU A 4 9.53 -6.28 6.82
N ALA A 5 8.74 -7.26 7.28
CA ALA A 5 7.63 -6.98 8.19
C ALA A 5 8.10 -6.39 9.53
N VAL A 6 9.21 -6.90 10.08
CA VAL A 6 9.81 -6.35 11.31
C VAL A 6 10.30 -4.92 11.07
N SER A 7 10.99 -4.67 9.96
CA SER A 7 11.47 -3.32 9.61
C SER A 7 10.33 -2.33 9.35
N MET A 8 9.22 -2.78 8.74
CA MET A 8 8.03 -1.95 8.55
C MET A 8 7.42 -1.54 9.90
N ALA A 9 7.32 -2.47 10.86
CA ALA A 9 6.82 -2.16 12.19
C ALA A 9 7.72 -1.14 12.91
N GLN A 10 9.04 -1.32 12.85
CA GLN A 10 10.02 -0.39 13.42
C GLN A 10 9.92 1.01 12.80
N SER A 11 9.77 1.10 11.47
CA SER A 11 9.63 2.38 10.77
C SER A 11 8.33 3.10 11.14
N LEU A 12 7.23 2.34 11.26
CA LEU A 12 5.94 2.86 11.70
C LEU A 12 6.00 3.38 13.15
N GLU A 13 6.62 2.64 14.07
CA GLU A 13 6.83 3.06 15.46
C GLU A 13 7.70 4.33 15.57
N ALA A 14 8.69 4.47 14.70
CA ALA A 14 9.55 5.65 14.62
C ALA A 14 8.89 6.85 13.92
N GLY A 15 7.72 6.68 13.29
CA GLY A 15 7.07 7.70 12.47
C GLY A 15 7.78 8.00 11.14
N ASP A 16 8.69 7.12 10.71
CA ASP A 16 9.42 7.25 9.44
C ASP A 16 8.60 6.65 8.29
N LEU A 17 7.69 7.47 7.75
CA LEU A 17 6.78 7.06 6.68
C LEU A 17 7.48 6.90 5.33
N ASP A 18 8.60 7.58 5.10
CA ASP A 18 9.37 7.44 3.86
C ASP A 18 10.06 6.06 3.85
N ALA A 19 10.70 5.67 4.95
CA ALA A 19 11.26 4.33 5.10
C ALA A 19 10.18 3.24 5.04
N LEU A 20 9.03 3.46 5.70
CA LEU A 20 7.88 2.54 5.61
C LEU A 20 7.41 2.37 4.15
N GLY A 21 7.32 3.45 3.40
CA GLY A 21 6.95 3.45 1.98
C GLY A 21 7.88 2.59 1.13
N ALA A 22 9.20 2.81 1.28
CA ALA A 22 10.21 2.03 0.57
C ALA A 22 10.10 0.52 0.89
N LEU A 23 9.90 0.17 2.17
CA LEU A 23 9.74 -1.22 2.62
C LEU A 23 8.43 -1.86 2.11
N LEU A 24 7.34 -1.09 2.00
CA LEU A 24 6.09 -1.56 1.38
C LEU A 24 6.31 -1.91 -0.08
N ALA A 25 6.98 -1.04 -0.84
CA ALA A 25 7.28 -1.25 -2.25
C ALA A 25 8.22 -2.46 -2.46
N GLU A 26 9.26 -2.61 -1.64
CA GLU A 26 10.16 -3.77 -1.68
C GLU A 26 9.40 -5.07 -1.36
N HIS A 27 8.57 -5.06 -0.31
CA HIS A 27 7.73 -6.21 0.00
C HIS A 27 6.81 -6.55 -1.17
N TRP A 28 6.22 -5.56 -1.85
CA TRP A 28 5.34 -5.81 -2.99
C TRP A 28 6.06 -6.54 -4.13
N ILE A 29 7.31 -6.18 -4.43
CA ILE A 29 8.14 -6.87 -5.43
C ILE A 29 8.24 -8.37 -5.10
N HIS A 30 8.56 -8.70 -3.84
CA HIS A 30 8.66 -10.09 -3.40
C HIS A 30 7.32 -10.82 -3.41
N GLN A 31 6.25 -10.20 -2.93
CA GLN A 31 4.92 -10.80 -2.90
C GLN A 31 4.42 -11.09 -4.31
N ARG A 32 4.54 -10.11 -5.23
CA ARG A 32 4.17 -10.23 -6.64
C ARG A 32 4.88 -11.38 -7.33
N ALA A 33 6.13 -11.69 -6.94
CA ALA A 33 6.92 -12.77 -7.53
C ALA A 33 6.49 -14.18 -7.09
N LEU A 34 5.65 -14.34 -6.06
CA LEU A 34 5.30 -15.66 -5.53
C LEU A 34 4.38 -16.45 -6.46
N HIS A 35 3.49 -15.78 -7.20
CA HIS A 35 2.55 -16.45 -8.11
C HIS A 35 1.97 -15.45 -9.14
N PRO A 36 1.76 -15.84 -10.41
CA PRO A 36 1.24 -14.92 -11.45
C PRO A 36 -0.11 -14.29 -11.13
N ALA A 37 -0.97 -14.99 -10.39
CA ALA A 37 -2.30 -14.50 -10.00
C ALA A 37 -2.29 -13.42 -8.89
N ILE A 38 -1.13 -13.13 -8.28
CA ILE A 38 -1.03 -12.12 -7.21
C ILE A 38 -1.24 -10.71 -7.75
N THR A 39 -0.77 -10.43 -8.96
CA THR A 39 -1.04 -9.14 -9.62
C THR A 39 -2.09 -9.27 -10.71
N THR A 40 -2.64 -8.13 -11.10
CA THR A 40 -3.53 -7.97 -12.25
C THR A 40 -3.12 -6.71 -13.01
N LEU A 41 -3.54 -6.58 -14.27
CA LEU A 41 -3.31 -5.34 -15.04
C LEU A 41 -3.83 -4.08 -14.32
N ARG A 42 -4.89 -4.20 -13.53
CA ARG A 42 -5.43 -3.09 -12.74
C ARG A 42 -4.52 -2.73 -11.57
N ILE A 43 -4.03 -3.72 -10.83
CA ILE A 43 -3.08 -3.51 -9.72
C ILE A 43 -1.78 -2.90 -10.25
N ASP A 44 -1.21 -3.45 -11.32
CA ASP A 44 0.00 -2.93 -11.94
C ASP A 44 -0.17 -1.46 -12.39
N ARG A 45 -1.35 -1.09 -12.93
CA ARG A 45 -1.66 0.30 -13.29
C ARG A 45 -1.79 1.22 -12.08
N ILE A 46 -2.40 0.77 -10.98
CA ILE A 46 -2.48 1.56 -9.73
C ILE A 46 -1.07 1.83 -9.21
N VAL A 47 -0.23 0.80 -9.15
CA VAL A 47 1.16 0.89 -8.71
C VAL A 47 1.95 1.86 -9.58
N SER A 48 1.87 1.74 -10.91
CA SER A 48 2.56 2.64 -11.83
C SER A 48 2.12 4.10 -11.63
N ARG A 49 0.81 4.37 -11.59
CA ARG A 49 0.30 5.74 -11.45
C ARG A 49 0.61 6.36 -10.09
N ALA A 50 0.58 5.57 -9.02
CA ALA A 50 0.99 6.02 -7.70
C ALA A 50 2.47 6.39 -7.68
N CYS A 51 3.32 5.54 -8.27
CA CYS A 51 4.76 5.80 -8.43
C CYS A 51 5.03 7.08 -9.23
N ASP A 52 4.39 7.23 -10.39
CA ASP A 52 4.54 8.40 -11.27
C ASP A 52 4.07 9.70 -10.59
N ALA A 53 3.08 9.62 -9.70
CA ALA A 53 2.60 10.72 -8.87
C ALA A 53 3.47 10.98 -7.61
N GLY A 54 4.54 10.22 -7.41
CA GLY A 54 5.48 10.38 -6.30
C GLY A 54 5.03 9.78 -4.97
N ALA A 55 4.19 8.75 -4.98
CA ALA A 55 3.86 8.01 -3.75
C ALA A 55 5.14 7.43 -3.10
N ALA A 56 5.22 7.47 -1.77
CA ALA A 56 6.32 6.92 -1.00
C ALA A 56 6.36 5.38 -1.05
N GLY A 57 5.20 4.72 -1.22
CA GLY A 57 5.13 3.27 -1.33
C GLY A 57 3.74 2.73 -1.65
N TRP A 58 3.66 1.43 -1.93
CA TRP A 58 2.41 0.75 -2.29
C TRP A 58 2.49 -0.74 -2.00
N LYS A 59 1.33 -1.38 -1.82
CA LYS A 59 1.21 -2.83 -1.70
C LYS A 59 -0.23 -3.29 -1.94
N ALA A 60 -0.43 -4.38 -2.68
CA ALA A 60 -1.74 -5.04 -2.70
C ALA A 60 -1.96 -5.84 -1.41
N MET A 61 -3.16 -5.74 -0.85
CA MET A 61 -3.50 -6.29 0.46
C MET A 61 -4.02 -7.73 0.38
N GLY A 62 -3.96 -8.45 1.51
CA GLY A 62 -4.38 -9.85 1.60
C GLY A 62 -3.57 -10.79 0.71
N ALA A 63 -4.21 -11.85 0.21
CA ALA A 63 -3.62 -12.77 -0.77
C ALA A 63 -3.41 -12.12 -2.16
N SER A 64 -3.94 -10.90 -2.37
CA SER A 64 -3.94 -10.18 -3.64
C SER A 64 -4.74 -10.89 -4.74
N GLY A 65 -4.48 -10.59 -6.03
CA GLY A 65 -5.34 -11.01 -7.16
C GLY A 65 -6.64 -10.21 -7.29
N GLY A 66 -6.87 -9.25 -6.40
CA GLY A 66 -8.05 -8.39 -6.32
C GLY A 66 -8.10 -7.67 -4.97
N GLY A 67 -9.22 -7.04 -4.65
CA GLY A 67 -9.42 -6.34 -3.38
C GLY A 67 -8.74 -4.98 -3.34
N CYS A 68 -8.05 -4.69 -2.23
CA CYS A 68 -7.52 -3.36 -1.93
C CYS A 68 -6.03 -3.24 -2.26
N VAL A 69 -5.62 -2.05 -2.70
CA VAL A 69 -4.22 -1.64 -2.80
C VAL A 69 -4.00 -0.49 -1.82
N LEU A 70 -3.06 -0.65 -0.91
CA LEU A 70 -2.57 0.42 -0.05
C LEU A 70 -1.57 1.26 -0.86
N VAL A 71 -1.74 2.58 -0.86
CA VAL A 71 -0.77 3.54 -1.39
C VAL A 71 -0.45 4.54 -0.28
N LEU A 72 0.84 4.68 0.03
CA LEU A 72 1.35 5.66 0.98
C LEU A 72 1.90 6.85 0.20
N ALA A 73 1.23 8.00 0.33
CA ALA A 73 1.67 9.27 -0.26
C ALA A 73 2.35 10.14 0.80
N GLY A 74 3.25 11.03 0.37
CA GLY A 74 3.80 12.06 1.24
C GLY A 74 2.75 13.12 1.58
N ALA A 75 2.96 13.86 2.66
CA ALA A 75 2.00 14.86 3.15
C ALA A 75 1.60 15.90 2.08
N ASN A 76 2.52 16.22 1.16
CA ASN A 76 2.34 17.28 0.19
C ASN A 76 1.81 16.82 -1.18
N ASN A 77 1.63 15.52 -1.42
CA ASN A 77 1.19 14.99 -2.73
C ASN A 77 0.01 14.02 -2.65
N VAL A 78 -0.69 13.94 -1.52
CA VAL A 78 -1.90 13.10 -1.37
C VAL A 78 -2.94 13.40 -2.45
N ALA A 79 -3.17 14.68 -2.77
CA ALA A 79 -4.17 15.10 -3.76
C ALA A 79 -3.81 14.63 -5.18
N ASP A 80 -2.54 14.74 -5.57
CA ASP A 80 -2.05 14.29 -6.87
C ASP A 80 -2.13 12.77 -6.99
N VAL A 81 -1.65 12.04 -5.97
CA VAL A 81 -1.74 10.57 -5.94
C VAL A 81 -3.20 10.10 -6.02
N ARG A 82 -4.11 10.71 -5.25
CA ARG A 82 -5.55 10.41 -5.32
C ARG A 82 -6.10 10.62 -6.72
N ARG A 83 -5.84 11.78 -7.34
CA ARG A 83 -6.30 12.10 -8.70
C ARG A 83 -5.87 11.03 -9.71
N GLU A 84 -4.62 10.56 -9.62
CA GLU A 84 -4.09 9.60 -10.59
C GLU A 84 -4.67 8.18 -10.44
N ILE A 85 -4.97 7.75 -9.21
CA ILE A 85 -5.44 6.38 -8.94
C ILE A 85 -6.97 6.22 -8.90
N THR A 86 -7.74 7.27 -8.62
CA THR A 86 -9.22 7.22 -8.59
C THR A 86 -9.86 6.66 -9.88
N PRO A 87 -9.35 6.94 -11.09
CA PRO A 87 -9.91 6.33 -12.31
C PRO A 87 -9.76 4.80 -12.38
N LEU A 88 -8.94 4.19 -11.51
CA LEU A 88 -8.62 2.76 -11.53
C LEU A 88 -9.33 1.95 -10.42
N GLY A 89 -9.97 2.62 -9.46
CA GLY A 89 -10.65 1.97 -8.34
C GLY A 89 -11.34 2.96 -7.41
N GLU A 90 -12.14 2.43 -6.50
CA GLU A 90 -12.81 3.23 -5.47
C GLU A 90 -11.83 3.61 -4.36
N LEU A 91 -11.81 4.89 -3.97
CA LEU A 91 -11.08 5.32 -2.79
C LEU A 91 -11.90 4.98 -1.56
N LEU A 92 -11.35 4.13 -0.70
CA LEU A 92 -11.97 3.75 0.55
C LEU A 92 -11.56 4.74 1.65
N ASP A 93 -12.55 5.40 2.24
CA ASP A 93 -12.33 6.09 3.51
C ASP A 93 -12.28 5.05 4.63
N PHE A 94 -11.16 5.00 5.34
CA PHE A 94 -10.95 4.08 6.45
C PHE A 94 -10.32 4.78 7.64
N ARG A 95 -10.44 4.15 8.81
CA ARG A 95 -9.74 4.51 10.04
C ARG A 95 -9.17 3.24 10.65
N LEU A 96 -8.10 3.39 11.42
CA LEU A 96 -7.58 2.28 12.21
C LEU A 96 -8.53 2.04 13.39
N ASP A 97 -9.03 0.81 13.49
CA ASP A 97 -9.75 0.36 14.66
C ASP A 97 -8.74 -0.18 15.69
N THR A 98 -8.79 0.37 16.91
CA THR A 98 -7.95 -0.05 18.04
C THR A 98 -8.76 -0.78 19.12
N GLY A 99 -10.08 -0.94 18.94
CA GLY A 99 -10.97 -1.61 19.89
C GLY A 99 -11.25 -3.07 19.53
N GLY A 100 -11.29 -3.40 18.24
CA GLY A 100 -11.64 -4.73 17.77
C GLY A 100 -13.11 -5.07 18.02
N LEU A 101 -13.43 -6.36 18.11
CA LEU A 101 -14.78 -6.81 18.42
C LEU A 101 -15.09 -6.63 19.91
N THR A 102 -16.10 -5.83 20.23
CA THR A 102 -16.62 -5.64 21.60
C THR A 102 -18.01 -6.27 21.74
N GLU A 103 -18.33 -6.80 22.93
CA GLU A 103 -19.72 -7.14 23.26
C GLU A 103 -20.54 -5.84 23.40
N LEU A 104 -21.76 -5.80 22.83
CA LEU A 104 -22.67 -4.66 22.91
C LEU A 104 -23.26 -4.50 24.31
#